data_AF-A0AAU9V8R5-F1
#
_entry.id   AF-A0AAU9V8R5-F1
#
_cell.length_a   1.000
_cell.length_b   1.000
_cell.length_c   1.000
_cell.angle_alpha   90.00
_cell.angle_beta   90.00
_cell.angle_gamma   90.00
#
_symmetry.space_group_name_H-M   'P 1'
#
loop_
_entity.id
_entity.type
_entity.pdbx_description
1 polymer ?
#
loop_
_entity_poly.entity_id
_entity_poly.type
_entity_poly.pdbx_seq_one_letter_code
_entity_poly.pdbx_strand_id
1 'polypeptide(L)'
;MILKLTTEKLTQEHNTFKKELCTLTDTLEFHSKEQSDLKATVNDVKSDVKKMRIQNQDIDILKQSLDKLLHEQNIMQQRERINNLEICGIPEYKNEKVSEYLISIAKIVGIDLSIEDIVHIHRVPTRLPNRPKNIVVKLKSTQLKYGILSAIKKGVSQPTKEAANAANYKYIWIRNCRIYVRRSDTSPSVLIRDITDLKKIK
;
A
#
# COMPACT_ATOMS: atom_id res chain seq x y z
N MET A 1 61.14 -37.88 -71.32
CA MET A 1 59.66 -37.90 -71.22
C MET A 1 59.19 -37.83 -69.77
N ILE A 2 59.70 -38.69 -68.88
CA ILE A 2 59.33 -38.75 -67.45
C ILE A 2 59.58 -37.42 -66.71
N LEU A 3 60.79 -36.84 -66.81
CA LEU A 3 61.11 -35.55 -66.19
C LEU A 3 60.15 -34.41 -66.57
N LYS A 4 59.71 -34.39 -67.84
CA LYS A 4 58.80 -33.37 -68.37
C LYS A 4 57.39 -33.51 -67.79
N LEU A 5 56.91 -34.75 -67.68
CA LEU A 5 55.65 -35.11 -67.02
C LEU A 5 55.66 -34.76 -65.52
N THR A 6 56.77 -35.02 -64.83
CA THR A 6 56.90 -34.69 -63.40
C THR A 6 56.88 -33.18 -63.17
N THR A 7 57.59 -32.41 -64.00
CA THR A 7 57.58 -30.94 -63.93
C THR A 7 56.20 -30.35 -64.24
N GLU A 8 55.47 -30.89 -65.20
CA GLU A 8 54.11 -30.45 -65.53
C GLU A 8 53.15 -30.69 -64.35
N LYS A 9 53.21 -31.87 -63.73
CA LYS A 9 52.40 -32.21 -62.55
C LYS A 9 52.70 -31.30 -61.35
N LEU A 10 53.98 -31.03 -61.10
CA LEU A 10 54.42 -30.08 -60.06
C LEU A 10 53.91 -28.65 -60.31
N THR A 11 53.92 -28.22 -61.56
CA THR A 11 53.42 -26.89 -61.95
C THR A 11 51.90 -26.79 -61.75
N GLN A 12 51.18 -27.88 -62.04
CA GLN A 12 49.74 -27.97 -61.82
C GLN A 12 49.40 -27.91 -60.32
N GLU A 13 50.07 -28.69 -59.49
CA GLU A 13 49.92 -28.63 -58.01
C GLU A 13 50.26 -27.25 -57.47
N HIS A 14 51.34 -26.62 -57.94
CA HIS A 14 51.73 -25.27 -57.53
C HIS A 14 50.67 -24.22 -57.89
N ASN A 15 50.07 -24.31 -59.08
CA ASN A 15 48.98 -23.42 -59.48
C ASN A 15 47.70 -23.66 -58.67
N THR A 16 47.44 -24.91 -58.28
CA THR A 16 46.29 -25.27 -57.44
C THR A 16 46.47 -24.71 -56.02
N PHE A 17 47.66 -24.91 -55.45
CA PHE A 17 48.04 -24.35 -54.15
C PHE A 17 48.02 -22.81 -54.14
N LYS A 18 48.49 -22.16 -55.22
CA LYS A 18 48.43 -20.71 -55.36
C LYS A 18 46.98 -20.18 -55.39
N LYS A 19 46.07 -20.90 -56.04
CA LYS A 19 44.64 -20.56 -56.02
C LYS A 19 44.06 -20.68 -54.61
N GLU A 20 44.35 -21.77 -53.90
CA GLU A 20 43.92 -21.95 -52.51
C GLU A 20 44.46 -20.85 -51.58
N LEU A 21 45.73 -20.46 -51.74
CA LEU A 21 46.32 -19.33 -51.01
C LEU A 21 45.65 -18.00 -51.32
N CYS A 22 45.30 -17.72 -52.59
CA CYS A 22 44.51 -16.54 -52.93
C CYS A 22 43.14 -16.57 -52.24
N THR A 23 42.41 -17.69 -52.32
CA THR A 23 41.10 -17.80 -51.66
C THR A 23 41.18 -17.64 -50.15
N LEU A 24 42.23 -18.16 -49.52
CA LEU A 24 42.46 -18.00 -48.08
C LEU A 24 42.72 -16.53 -47.72
N THR A 25 43.49 -15.82 -48.55
CA THR A 25 43.78 -14.38 -48.37
C THR A 25 42.48 -13.56 -48.41
N ASP A 26 41.61 -13.83 -49.39
CA ASP A 26 40.30 -13.16 -49.50
C ASP A 26 39.41 -13.46 -48.28
N THR A 27 39.40 -14.71 -47.79
CA THR A 27 38.62 -15.08 -46.60
C THR A 27 39.15 -14.41 -45.32
N LEU A 28 40.47 -14.22 -45.21
CA LEU A 28 41.10 -13.53 -44.09
C LEU A 28 40.76 -12.04 -44.08
N GLU A 29 40.75 -11.39 -45.26
CA GLU A 29 40.32 -9.99 -45.38
C GLU A 29 38.85 -9.83 -45.01
N PHE A 30 37.99 -10.74 -45.49
CA PHE A 30 36.57 -10.75 -45.13
C PHE A 30 36.34 -10.91 -43.62
N HIS A 31 36.98 -11.90 -42.99
CA HIS A 31 36.88 -12.10 -41.54
C HIS A 31 37.49 -10.95 -40.74
N SER A 32 38.56 -10.33 -41.21
CA SER A 32 39.14 -9.15 -40.55
C SER A 32 38.15 -7.98 -40.52
N LYS A 33 37.40 -7.79 -41.61
CA LYS A 33 36.33 -6.79 -41.68
C LYS A 33 35.18 -7.12 -40.73
N GLU A 34 34.65 -8.34 -40.74
CA GLU A 34 33.61 -8.77 -39.79
C GLU A 34 34.06 -8.61 -38.33
N GLN A 35 35.33 -8.90 -38.04
CA GLN A 35 35.90 -8.74 -36.70
C GLN A 35 35.96 -7.27 -36.27
N SER A 36 36.23 -6.35 -37.20
CA SER A 36 36.18 -4.91 -36.93
C SER A 36 34.75 -4.44 -36.65
N ASP A 37 33.80 -4.85 -37.49
CA ASP A 37 32.39 -4.47 -37.33
C ASP A 37 31.81 -5.01 -36.01
N LEU A 38 32.11 -6.28 -35.68
CA LEU A 38 31.72 -6.88 -34.41
C LEU A 38 32.29 -6.12 -33.21
N LYS A 39 33.56 -5.67 -33.30
CA LYS A 39 34.19 -4.88 -32.24
C LYS A 39 33.49 -3.53 -32.06
N ALA A 40 33.03 -2.91 -33.14
CA ALA A 40 32.25 -1.68 -33.07
C ALA A 40 30.92 -1.90 -32.33
N THR A 41 30.16 -2.94 -32.69
CA THR A 41 28.90 -3.30 -32.01
C THR A 41 29.12 -3.63 -30.54
N VAL A 42 30.18 -4.36 -30.19
CA VAL A 42 30.51 -4.68 -28.79
C VAL A 42 30.78 -3.41 -27.97
N ASN A 43 31.48 -2.43 -28.55
CA ASN A 43 31.72 -1.15 -27.87
C ASN A 43 30.44 -0.35 -27.65
N ASP A 44 29.53 -0.37 -28.63
CA ASP A 44 28.25 0.32 -28.53
C ASP A 44 27.35 -0.30 -27.46
N VAL A 45 27.18 -1.64 -27.50
CA VAL A 45 26.47 -2.41 -26.46
C VAL A 45 27.09 -2.19 -25.08
N LYS A 46 28.42 -2.12 -24.98
CA LYS A 46 29.10 -1.82 -23.71
C LYS A 46 28.76 -0.41 -23.20
N SER A 47 28.57 0.55 -24.09
CA SER A 47 28.15 1.90 -23.74
C SER A 47 26.71 1.91 -23.21
N ASP A 48 25.81 1.17 -23.84
CA ASP A 48 24.40 1.09 -23.44
C ASP A 48 24.22 0.31 -22.13
N VAL A 49 24.99 -0.76 -21.91
CA VAL A 49 25.01 -1.48 -20.64
C VAL A 49 25.42 -0.54 -19.48
N LYS A 50 26.35 0.40 -19.73
CA LYS A 50 26.71 1.40 -18.71
C LYS A 50 25.55 2.36 -18.43
N LYS A 51 24.90 2.89 -19.47
CA LYS A 51 23.72 3.78 -19.31
C LYS A 51 22.60 3.07 -18.55
N MET A 52 22.31 1.82 -18.91
CA MET A 52 21.25 1.01 -18.27
C MET A 52 21.54 0.75 -16.79
N ARG A 53 22.82 0.56 -16.41
CA ARG A 53 23.19 0.43 -14.99
C ARG A 53 22.93 1.70 -14.19
N ILE A 54 23.23 2.86 -14.75
CA ILE A 54 22.96 4.16 -14.10
C ILE A 54 21.44 4.36 -13.98
N GLN A 55 20.70 4.12 -15.06
CA GLN A 55 19.24 4.20 -15.04
C GLN A 55 18.59 3.27 -14.00
N ASN A 56 19.13 2.05 -13.81
CA ASN A 56 18.65 1.15 -12.77
C ASN A 56 18.88 1.70 -11.35
N GLN A 57 19.99 2.38 -11.11
CA GLN A 57 20.24 3.06 -9.84
C GLN A 57 19.28 4.23 -9.63
N ASP A 58 19.04 5.04 -10.67
CA ASP A 58 18.08 6.14 -10.63
C ASP A 58 16.66 5.63 -10.35
N ILE A 59 16.27 4.51 -10.96
CA ILE A 59 14.98 3.85 -10.72
C ILE A 59 14.83 3.48 -9.24
N ASP A 60 15.87 2.94 -8.60
CA ASP A 60 15.81 2.57 -7.19
C ASP A 60 15.73 3.79 -6.27
N ILE A 61 16.43 4.87 -6.59
CA ILE A 61 16.33 6.16 -5.87
C ILE A 61 14.92 6.75 -6.03
N LEU A 62 14.37 6.72 -7.25
CA LEU A 62 13.02 7.22 -7.53
C LEU A 62 11.94 6.43 -6.78
N LYS A 63 12.06 5.10 -6.71
CA LYS A 63 11.15 4.26 -5.91
C LYS A 63 11.17 4.64 -4.43
N GLN A 64 12.36 4.84 -3.86
CA GLN A 64 12.48 5.27 -2.46
C GLN A 64 11.84 6.63 -2.21
N SER A 65 12.03 7.58 -3.14
CA SER A 65 11.39 8.89 -3.10
C SER A 65 9.86 8.78 -3.19
N LEU A 66 9.34 7.91 -4.07
CA LEU A 66 7.91 7.66 -4.19
C LEU A 66 7.32 7.08 -2.91
N ASP A 67 7.97 6.10 -2.29
CA ASP A 67 7.52 5.52 -1.02
C ASP A 67 7.45 6.57 0.08
N LYS A 68 8.44 7.46 0.15
CA LYS A 68 8.46 8.57 1.09
C LYS A 68 7.29 9.54 0.84
N LEU A 69 7.06 9.93 -0.42
CA LEU A 69 5.95 10.82 -0.78
C LEU A 69 4.58 10.20 -0.48
N LEU A 70 4.40 8.91 -0.77
CA LEU A 70 3.18 8.18 -0.42
C LEU A 70 2.94 8.14 1.08
N HIS A 71 4.01 7.96 1.87
CA HIS A 71 3.93 8.01 3.32
C HIS A 71 3.54 9.41 3.84
N GLU A 72 4.17 10.46 3.33
CA GLU A 72 3.84 11.85 3.67
C GLU A 72 2.40 12.20 3.28
N GLN A 73 1.95 11.78 2.09
CA GLN A 73 0.58 11.97 1.64
C GLN A 73 -0.42 11.30 2.58
N ASN A 74 -0.15 10.06 3.02
CA ASN A 74 -0.99 9.37 3.99
C ASN A 74 -1.07 10.14 5.32
N ILE A 75 0.06 10.63 5.84
CA ILE A 75 0.09 11.46 7.06
C ILE A 75 -0.74 12.73 6.87
N MET A 76 -0.58 13.43 5.74
CA MET A 76 -1.32 14.66 5.46
C MET A 76 -2.84 14.41 5.40
N GLN A 77 -3.25 13.34 4.72
CA GLN A 77 -4.65 12.95 4.68
C GLN A 77 -5.21 12.56 6.06
N GLN A 78 -4.41 11.92 6.92
CA GLN A 78 -4.82 11.64 8.30
C GLN A 78 -4.96 12.92 9.12
N ARG A 79 -4.06 13.89 8.95
CA ARG A 79 -4.14 15.22 9.59
C ARG A 79 -5.39 15.97 9.19
N GLU A 80 -5.79 15.92 7.92
CA GLU A 80 -7.03 16.55 7.46
C GLU A 80 -8.28 15.98 8.15
N ARG A 81 -8.23 14.69 8.51
CA ARG A 81 -9.32 13.96 9.18
C ARG A 81 -9.21 13.99 10.70
N ILE A 82 -8.27 14.74 11.28
CA ILE A 82 -8.02 14.73 12.71
C ILE A 82 -9.25 15.16 13.51
N ASN A 83 -10.07 16.06 12.97
CA ASN A 83 -11.31 16.54 13.58
C ASN A 83 -12.56 15.84 13.05
N ASN A 84 -12.39 14.79 12.24
CA ASN A 84 -13.51 14.05 11.70
C ASN A 84 -13.97 12.99 12.71
N LEU A 85 -15.29 12.82 12.81
CA LEU A 85 -15.97 11.73 13.49
C LEU A 85 -16.85 10.99 12.50
N GLU A 86 -16.84 9.67 12.60
CA GLU A 86 -17.70 8.79 11.80
C GLU A 86 -18.78 8.18 12.70
N ILE A 87 -20.03 8.28 12.26
CA ILE A 87 -21.19 7.71 12.93
C ILE A 87 -21.77 6.64 12.01
N CYS A 88 -21.80 5.41 12.49
CA CYS A 88 -22.25 4.24 11.74
C CYS A 88 -23.60 3.74 12.25
N GLY A 89 -24.37 3.08 11.38
CA GLY A 89 -25.54 2.30 11.79
C GLY A 89 -26.81 3.09 12.06
N ILE A 90 -26.85 4.38 11.71
CA ILE A 90 -28.08 5.18 11.76
C ILE A 90 -28.90 4.89 10.49
N PRO A 91 -30.16 4.42 10.58
CA PRO A 91 -31.03 4.22 9.41
C PRO A 91 -31.21 5.51 8.59
N GLU A 92 -31.51 5.38 7.30
CA GLU A 92 -31.72 6.52 6.39
C GLU A 92 -33.21 6.83 6.27
N TYR A 93 -33.58 8.10 6.39
CA TYR A 93 -34.94 8.59 6.16
C TYR A 93 -34.96 9.70 5.10
N LYS A 94 -36.08 9.85 4.39
CA LYS A 94 -36.26 10.97 3.44
C LYS A 94 -36.27 12.29 4.21
N ASN A 95 -35.55 13.28 3.70
CA ASN A 95 -35.42 14.63 4.30
C ASN A 95 -34.89 14.63 5.75
N GLU A 96 -34.01 13.68 6.09
CA GLU A 96 -33.38 13.64 7.41
C GLU A 96 -32.44 14.82 7.66
N LYS A 97 -32.42 15.32 8.90
CA LYS A 97 -31.45 16.33 9.35
C LYS A 97 -30.35 15.66 10.16
N VAL A 98 -29.26 15.37 9.48
CA VAL A 98 -28.14 14.59 10.05
C VAL A 98 -27.50 15.28 11.27
N SER A 99 -27.54 16.61 11.36
CA SER A 99 -27.06 17.40 12.50
C SER A 99 -27.82 17.08 13.80
N GLU A 100 -29.13 16.83 13.73
CA GLU A 100 -29.96 16.54 14.90
C GLU A 100 -29.54 15.23 15.57
N TYR A 101 -29.09 14.23 14.80
CA TYR A 101 -28.57 12.98 15.35
C TYR A 101 -27.31 13.20 16.18
N LEU A 102 -26.37 14.01 15.70
CA LEU A 102 -25.14 14.30 16.42
C LEU A 102 -25.42 15.07 17.73
N ILE A 103 -26.27 16.09 17.66
CA ILE A 103 -26.67 16.89 18.85
C ILE A 103 -27.36 15.98 19.88
N SER A 104 -28.24 15.09 19.43
CA SER A 104 -28.91 14.11 20.31
C SER A 104 -27.92 13.16 20.98
N ILE A 105 -26.94 12.65 20.23
CA ILE A 105 -25.87 11.78 20.76
C ILE A 105 -25.02 12.54 21.79
N ALA A 106 -24.62 13.78 21.50
CA ALA A 106 -23.84 14.60 22.40
C ALA A 106 -24.59 14.86 23.73
N LYS A 107 -25.89 15.19 23.64
CA LYS A 107 -26.76 15.39 24.79
C LYS A 107 -26.89 14.15 25.68
N ILE A 108 -27.07 12.97 25.09
CA ILE A 108 -27.10 11.69 25.84
C ILE A 108 -25.81 11.47 26.63
N VAL A 109 -24.68 11.91 26.06
CA VAL A 109 -23.35 11.76 26.64
C VAL A 109 -23.01 12.90 27.62
N GLY A 110 -23.91 13.88 27.79
CA GLY A 110 -23.73 15.01 28.70
C GLY A 110 -22.82 16.11 28.16
N ILE A 111 -22.68 16.22 26.84
CA ILE A 111 -21.91 17.28 26.18
C ILE A 111 -22.89 18.18 25.44
N ASP A 112 -22.82 19.47 25.75
CA ASP A 112 -23.56 20.47 24.99
C ASP A 112 -22.82 20.74 23.68
N LEU A 113 -23.54 20.64 22.56
CA LEU A 113 -22.97 20.76 21.23
C LEU A 113 -23.90 21.65 20.39
N SER A 114 -23.35 22.75 19.89
CA SER A 114 -24.06 23.68 19.03
C SER A 114 -23.83 23.36 17.55
N ILE A 115 -24.65 23.95 16.67
CA ILE A 115 -24.45 23.83 15.22
C ILE A 115 -23.15 24.52 14.78
N GLU A 116 -22.71 25.55 15.50
CA GLU A 116 -21.50 26.33 15.21
C GLU A 116 -20.21 25.54 15.45
N ASP A 117 -20.28 24.49 16.27
CA ASP A 117 -19.18 23.57 16.52
C ASP A 117 -18.96 22.57 15.37
N ILE A 118 -19.92 22.48 14.45
CA ILE A 118 -19.92 21.57 13.31
C ILE A 118 -19.48 22.35 12.07
N VAL A 119 -18.31 22.02 11.54
CA VAL A 119 -17.81 22.60 10.29
C VAL A 119 -18.54 22.00 9.08
N HIS A 120 -18.74 20.68 9.09
CA HIS A 120 -19.42 19.98 8.01
C HIS A 120 -20.01 18.68 8.50
N ILE A 121 -21.20 18.30 8.02
CA ILE A 121 -21.83 17.01 8.34
C ILE A 121 -22.62 16.50 7.14
N HIS A 122 -22.40 15.24 6.78
CA HIS A 122 -23.07 14.62 5.64
C HIS A 122 -22.99 13.08 5.70
N ARG A 123 -23.86 12.42 4.95
CA ARG A 123 -23.77 10.98 4.66
C ARG A 123 -22.69 10.74 3.61
N VAL A 124 -21.85 9.74 3.83
CA VAL A 124 -20.83 9.29 2.87
C VAL A 124 -21.33 8.07 2.11
N PRO A 125 -21.22 8.05 0.77
CA PRO A 125 -21.60 6.89 -0.02
C PRO A 125 -20.92 5.60 0.46
N THR A 126 -21.69 4.52 0.54
CA THR A 126 -21.18 3.19 0.89
C THR A 126 -21.05 2.35 -0.38
N ARG A 127 -20.00 1.52 -0.47
CA ARG A 127 -19.87 0.49 -1.51
C ARG A 127 -20.64 -0.79 -1.16
N LEU A 128 -21.08 -0.92 0.09
CA LEU A 128 -21.77 -2.12 0.58
C LEU A 128 -23.29 -1.99 0.37
N PRO A 129 -23.94 -2.93 -0.33
CA PRO A 129 -25.38 -2.95 -0.47
C PRO A 129 -26.06 -3.26 0.88
N ASN A 130 -27.30 -2.78 1.07
CA ASN A 130 -28.12 -3.00 2.28
C ASN A 130 -27.52 -2.53 3.62
N ARG A 131 -26.53 -1.63 3.60
CA ARG A 131 -26.02 -0.98 4.81
C ARG A 131 -26.33 0.50 4.75
N PRO A 132 -26.86 1.12 5.83
CA PRO A 132 -27.06 2.56 5.84
C PRO A 132 -25.71 3.27 5.66
N LYS A 133 -25.71 4.35 4.88
CA LYS A 133 -24.54 5.21 4.66
C LYS A 133 -24.04 5.77 5.98
N ASN A 134 -22.73 5.75 6.18
CA ASN A 134 -22.13 6.35 7.38
C ASN A 134 -22.24 7.87 7.32
N ILE A 135 -22.30 8.51 8.48
CA ILE A 135 -22.28 9.96 8.58
C ILE A 135 -20.86 10.37 8.96
N VAL A 136 -20.28 11.33 8.22
CA VAL A 136 -19.01 11.94 8.58
C VAL A 136 -19.25 13.39 8.99
N VAL A 137 -18.78 13.70 10.20
CA VAL A 137 -18.82 15.02 10.82
C VAL A 137 -17.40 15.56 10.88
N LYS A 138 -17.19 16.82 10.52
CA LYS A 138 -15.97 17.58 10.82
C LYS A 138 -16.29 18.59 11.91
N LEU A 139 -15.62 18.47 13.05
CA LEU A 139 -15.77 19.39 14.18
C LEU A 139 -14.78 20.56 14.07
N LYS A 140 -15.14 21.68 14.68
CA LYS A 140 -14.29 22.87 14.75
C LYS A 140 -13.05 22.66 15.62
N SER A 141 -13.19 21.85 16.66
CA SER A 141 -12.15 21.63 17.68
C SER A 141 -11.86 20.14 17.90
N THR A 142 -10.56 19.82 17.98
CA THR A 142 -10.08 18.48 18.36
C THR A 142 -10.47 18.13 19.79
N GLN A 143 -10.54 19.12 20.69
CA GLN A 143 -10.94 18.95 22.08
C GLN A 143 -12.40 18.48 22.18
N LEU A 144 -13.31 19.06 21.38
CA LEU A 144 -14.70 18.60 21.31
C LEU A 144 -14.79 17.15 20.82
N LYS A 145 -14.05 16.81 19.76
CA LYS A 145 -13.96 15.42 19.28
C LYS A 145 -13.52 14.47 20.40
N TYR A 146 -12.44 14.78 21.09
CA TYR A 146 -11.93 13.93 22.15
C TYR A 146 -12.84 13.88 23.37
N GLY A 147 -13.50 14.99 23.71
CA GLY A 147 -14.52 15.05 24.75
C GLY A 147 -15.66 14.06 24.47
N ILE A 148 -16.24 14.13 23.28
CA ILE A 148 -17.32 13.22 22.84
C ILE A 148 -16.85 11.76 22.89
N LEU A 149 -15.70 11.44 22.29
CA LEU A 149 -15.17 10.08 22.28
C LEU A 149 -14.86 9.56 23.69
N SER A 150 -14.31 10.41 24.56
CA SER A 150 -13.97 10.04 25.94
C SER A 150 -15.22 9.75 26.75
N ALA A 151 -16.24 10.59 26.65
CA ALA A 151 -17.48 10.43 27.39
C ALA A 151 -18.28 9.20 26.91
N ILE A 152 -18.35 8.94 25.60
CA ILE A 152 -18.93 7.69 25.06
C ILE A 152 -18.17 6.46 25.60
N LYS A 153 -16.83 6.48 25.57
CA LYS A 153 -16.00 5.37 26.09
C LYS A 153 -16.28 5.13 27.58
N LYS A 154 -16.40 6.18 28.39
CA LYS A 154 -16.71 6.08 29.81
C LYS A 154 -18.10 5.46 30.05
N GLY A 155 -19.10 5.89 29.28
CA GLY A 155 -20.49 5.40 29.40
C GLY A 155 -20.65 3.88 29.21
N VAL A 156 -19.80 3.25 28.39
CA VAL A 156 -19.81 1.78 28.21
C VAL A 156 -18.79 1.09 29.12
N SER A 157 -17.60 1.69 29.30
CA SER A 157 -16.50 1.08 30.05
C SER A 157 -16.81 0.96 31.54
N GLN A 158 -17.43 1.97 32.15
CA GLN A 158 -17.69 1.96 33.57
C GLN A 158 -18.69 0.84 33.96
N PRO A 159 -19.88 0.71 33.32
CA PRO A 159 -20.78 -0.42 33.56
C PRO A 159 -20.16 -1.79 33.22
N THR A 160 -19.33 -1.85 32.16
CA THR A 160 -18.66 -3.09 31.78
C THR A 160 -17.69 -3.56 32.86
N LYS A 161 -16.92 -2.63 33.45
CA LYS A 161 -16.00 -2.94 34.55
C LYS A 161 -16.73 -3.41 35.78
N GLU A 162 -17.82 -2.74 36.14
CA GLU A 162 -18.65 -3.12 37.29
C GLU A 162 -19.24 -4.52 37.12
N ALA A 163 -19.84 -4.81 35.96
CA ALA A 163 -20.38 -6.13 35.64
C ALA A 163 -19.30 -7.22 35.60
N ALA A 164 -18.15 -6.93 34.99
CA ALA A 164 -17.03 -7.87 34.87
C ALA A 164 -16.42 -8.20 36.24
N ASN A 165 -16.25 -7.20 37.11
CA ASN A 165 -15.76 -7.41 38.47
C ASN A 165 -16.76 -8.22 39.30
N ALA A 166 -18.05 -7.92 39.21
CA ALA A 166 -19.10 -8.68 39.89
C ALA A 166 -19.14 -10.17 39.44
N ALA A 167 -18.87 -10.43 38.16
CA ALA A 167 -18.80 -11.78 37.60
C ALA A 167 -17.40 -12.44 37.67
N ASN A 168 -16.45 -11.86 38.42
CA ASN A 168 -15.08 -12.36 38.61
C ASN A 168 -14.28 -12.57 37.30
N TYR A 169 -14.39 -11.64 36.35
CA TYR A 169 -13.56 -11.64 35.15
C TYR A 169 -12.16 -11.12 35.45
N LYS A 170 -11.13 -11.85 35.04
CA LYS A 170 -9.73 -11.53 35.33
C LYS A 170 -9.15 -10.40 34.47
N TYR A 171 -9.60 -10.24 33.21
CA TYR A 171 -9.01 -9.27 32.29
C TYR A 171 -10.05 -8.39 31.58
N ILE A 172 -9.76 -7.09 31.51
CA ILE A 172 -10.56 -6.08 30.81
C ILE A 172 -9.60 -5.17 30.05
N TRP A 173 -9.81 -4.99 28.75
CA TRP A 173 -9.00 -4.06 27.95
C TRP A 173 -9.83 -3.41 26.84
N ILE A 174 -9.33 -2.27 26.34
CA ILE A 174 -9.98 -1.50 25.29
C ILE A 174 -9.05 -1.47 24.08
N ARG A 175 -9.56 -1.87 22.91
CA ARG A 175 -8.83 -1.81 21.64
C ARG A 175 -9.76 -1.32 20.53
N ASN A 176 -9.33 -0.33 19.74
CA ASN A 176 -10.13 0.25 18.64
C ASN A 176 -11.55 0.68 19.08
N CYS A 177 -11.65 1.34 20.24
CA CYS A 177 -12.92 1.75 20.86
C CYS A 177 -13.89 0.60 21.19
N ARG A 178 -13.41 -0.65 21.19
CA ARG A 178 -14.16 -1.84 21.60
C ARG A 178 -13.64 -2.37 22.92
N ILE A 179 -14.55 -2.81 23.78
CA ILE A 179 -14.21 -3.32 25.11
C ILE A 179 -14.23 -4.84 25.08
N TYR A 180 -13.16 -5.44 25.57
CA TYR A 180 -13.02 -6.89 25.65
C TYR A 180 -12.90 -7.28 27.11
N VAL A 181 -13.59 -8.35 27.47
CA VAL A 181 -13.53 -8.97 28.78
C VAL A 181 -13.16 -10.43 28.64
N ARG A 182 -12.39 -10.96 29.60
CA ARG A 182 -11.97 -12.36 29.61
C ARG A 182 -11.97 -12.91 31.02
N ARG A 183 -12.61 -14.08 31.20
CA ARG A 183 -12.80 -14.68 32.52
C ARG A 183 -11.51 -15.24 33.11
N SER A 184 -10.76 -16.01 32.32
CA SER A 184 -9.48 -16.63 32.71
C SER A 184 -8.49 -16.70 31.54
N ASP A 185 -7.26 -17.13 31.80
CA ASP A 185 -6.19 -17.30 30.79
C ASP A 185 -6.50 -18.34 29.70
N THR A 186 -7.45 -19.23 29.95
CA THR A 186 -7.89 -20.28 29.02
C THR A 186 -9.20 -19.94 28.32
N SER A 187 -10.00 -19.02 28.87
CA SER A 187 -11.30 -18.63 28.31
C SER A 187 -11.15 -17.78 27.05
N PRO A 188 -12.10 -17.82 26.10
CA PRO A 188 -12.13 -16.85 25.00
C PRO A 188 -12.42 -15.44 25.52
N SER A 189 -12.02 -14.42 24.75
CA SER A 189 -12.40 -13.04 25.01
C SER A 189 -13.81 -12.75 24.49
N VAL A 190 -14.59 -12.01 25.27
CA VAL A 190 -15.94 -11.56 24.92
C VAL A 190 -15.88 -10.09 24.58
N LEU A 191 -16.44 -9.72 23.42
CA LEU A 191 -16.58 -8.35 22.97
C LEU A 191 -17.88 -7.74 23.49
N ILE A 192 -17.78 -6.60 24.17
CA ILE A 192 -18.90 -5.77 24.62
C ILE A 192 -18.99 -4.55 23.69
N ARG A 193 -20.04 -4.50 22.87
CA ARG A 193 -20.28 -3.42 21.90
C ARG A 193 -21.21 -2.34 22.45
N ASP A 194 -22.22 -2.75 23.21
CA ASP A 194 -23.25 -1.87 23.76
C ASP A 194 -23.64 -2.30 25.19
N ILE A 195 -24.58 -1.56 25.79
CA ILE A 195 -25.10 -1.84 27.13
C ILE A 195 -25.84 -3.20 27.20
N THR A 196 -26.38 -3.69 26.08
CA THR A 196 -27.14 -4.96 26.05
C THR A 196 -26.21 -6.16 26.11
N ASP A 197 -25.01 -6.03 25.56
CA ASP A 197 -23.93 -7.02 25.63
C ASP A 197 -23.46 -7.30 27.05
N LEU A 198 -23.74 -6.42 28.02
CA LEU A 198 -23.46 -6.67 29.44
C LEU A 198 -24.13 -7.95 29.95
N LYS A 199 -25.24 -8.39 29.33
CA LYS A 199 -25.89 -9.67 29.66
C LYS A 199 -25.01 -10.90 29.38
N LYS A 200 -23.97 -10.76 28.55
CA LYS A 200 -22.98 -11.82 28.27
C LYS A 200 -22.04 -12.05 29.45
N ILE A 201 -21.95 -11.08 30.36
CA ILE A 201 -21.13 -11.11 31.56
C ILE A 201 -22.02 -11.61 32.70
N LYS A 202 -22.09 -12.93 32.87
CA LYS A 202 -22.73 -13.62 34.00
C LYS A 202 -21.81 -14.67 34.58
#